data_AF-A0A3N5V0D6-F1
#
_entry.id   AF-A0A3N5V0D6-F1
#
_cell.length_a   1.000
_cell.length_b   1.000
_cell.length_c   1.000
_cell.angle_alpha   90.00
_cell.angle_beta   90.00
_cell.angle_gamma   90.00
#
_symmetry.space_group_name_H-M   'P 1'
#
loop_
_entity.id
_entity.type
_entity.pdbx_description
1 polymer ?
#
loop_
_entity_poly.entity_id
_entity_poly.type
_entity_poly.pdbx_seq_one_letter_code
_entity_poly.pdbx_strand_id
1 'polypeptide(L)'
;MPVLVVSAGFVISIVVLFMIFVEDVGGTQDEEITLTILFNEIVTRPNAGKLLIDNALEILRNETDAEVNVNYLEFKSDNSTRDEIIRLLSNQTPIDIVTLDQIWLGEFAQKGLLTDLTNYTEQQWNRNGQEEWYFQNWEGGKYQSGIYGIWAWTD
;
A
#
# COMPACT_ATOMS: atom_id res chain seq x y z
N MET A 1 56.85 -34.46 3.14
CA MET A 1 56.32 -33.12 3.52
C MET A 1 56.42 -32.24 2.28
N PRO A 2 55.38 -31.49 1.87
CA PRO A 2 54.15 -31.12 2.58
C PRO A 2 52.88 -31.83 2.05
N VAL A 3 51.83 -31.82 2.87
CA VAL A 3 50.47 -32.24 2.53
C VAL A 3 49.75 -31.04 1.92
N LEU A 4 49.30 -31.17 0.68
CA LEU A 4 48.39 -30.20 0.04
C LEU A 4 46.98 -30.47 0.56
N VAL A 5 46.53 -29.63 1.49
CA VAL A 5 45.13 -29.57 1.89
C VAL A 5 44.37 -28.85 0.78
N VAL A 6 43.71 -29.61 -0.09
CA VAL A 6 42.74 -29.06 -1.03
C VAL A 6 41.44 -28.88 -0.25
N SER A 7 41.20 -27.67 0.25
CA SER A 7 39.89 -27.29 0.77
C SER A 7 38.93 -27.14 -0.41
N ALA A 8 38.20 -28.21 -0.71
CA ALA A 8 37.06 -28.15 -1.60
C ALA A 8 35.93 -27.39 -0.89
N GLY A 9 35.88 -26.07 -1.10
CA GLY A 9 34.74 -25.25 -0.69
C GLY A 9 33.55 -25.60 -1.58
N PHE A 10 32.60 -26.37 -1.05
CA PHE A 10 31.29 -26.52 -1.66
C PHE A 10 30.53 -25.19 -1.48
N VAL A 11 30.41 -24.41 -2.54
CA VAL A 11 29.37 -23.37 -2.60
C VAL A 11 28.08 -24.08 -2.96
N ILE A 12 27.27 -24.38 -1.95
CA ILE A 12 25.89 -24.79 -2.16
C ILE A 12 25.13 -23.50 -2.51
N SER A 13 25.06 -23.18 -3.80
CA SER A 13 24.11 -22.18 -4.30
C SER A 13 22.70 -22.77 -4.18
N ILE A 14 22.01 -22.44 -3.09
CA ILE A 14 20.57 -22.61 -2.99
C ILE A 14 19.94 -21.49 -3.84
N VAL A 15 19.47 -21.85 -5.03
CA VAL A 15 18.53 -21.03 -5.79
C VAL A 15 17.14 -21.47 -5.33
N VAL A 16 16.52 -20.71 -4.43
CA VAL A 16 15.09 -20.89 -4.14
C VAL A 16 14.33 -20.17 -5.25
N LEU A 17 13.99 -20.91 -6.31
CA LEU A 17 12.94 -20.49 -7.22
C LEU A 17 11.60 -20.67 -6.50
N PHE A 18 11.07 -19.60 -5.92
CA PHE A 18 9.66 -19.54 -5.58
C PHE A 18 8.86 -19.45 -6.88
N MET A 19 8.56 -20.60 -7.48
CA MET A 19 7.40 -20.71 -8.35
C MET A 19 6.17 -20.76 -7.43
N ILE A 20 5.47 -19.64 -7.29
CA ILE A 20 4.12 -19.68 -6.75
C ILE A 20 3.27 -20.31 -7.84
N PHE A 21 3.05 -21.61 -7.74
CA PHE A 21 1.95 -22.27 -8.41
C PHE A 21 0.68 -21.74 -7.73
N VAL A 22 -0.05 -20.85 -8.41
CA VAL A 22 -1.46 -20.65 -8.09
C VAL A 22 -2.16 -21.91 -8.54
N GLU A 23 -2.29 -22.88 -7.64
CA GLU A 23 -3.35 -23.87 -7.80
C GLU A 23 -4.66 -23.10 -7.81
N ASP A 24 -5.46 -23.32 -8.85
CA ASP A 24 -6.85 -22.91 -8.92
C ASP A 24 -7.59 -23.67 -7.81
N VAL A 25 -7.53 -23.13 -6.60
CA VAL A 25 -8.33 -23.61 -5.47
C VAL A 25 -9.72 -23.08 -5.71
N GLY A 26 -10.52 -23.89 -6.40
CA GLY A 26 -11.98 -23.80 -6.35
C GLY A 26 -12.43 -23.87 -4.90
N GLY A 27 -12.63 -22.70 -4.30
CA GLY A 27 -13.13 -22.52 -2.96
C GLY A 27 -13.76 -21.14 -2.87
N THR A 28 -15.08 -21.07 -2.99
CA THR A 28 -15.87 -19.96 -2.46
C THR A 28 -15.76 -20.03 -0.94
N GLN A 29 -14.67 -19.49 -0.39
CA GLN A 29 -14.71 -18.90 0.93
C GLN A 29 -15.11 -17.45 0.72
N ASP A 30 -16.34 -17.11 1.11
CA ASP A 30 -16.70 -15.74 1.43
C ASP A 30 -15.86 -15.34 2.65
N GLU A 31 -14.57 -15.07 2.41
CA GLU A 31 -13.70 -14.54 3.42
C GLU A 31 -14.12 -13.08 3.59
N GLU A 32 -14.66 -12.76 4.76
CA GLU A 32 -15.13 -11.41 5.09
C GLU A 32 -13.95 -10.43 5.04
N ILE A 33 -13.77 -9.77 3.88
CA ILE A 33 -12.64 -8.87 3.64
C ILE A 33 -12.81 -7.65 4.55
N THR A 34 -11.91 -7.50 5.53
CA THR A 34 -11.89 -6.34 6.42
C THR A 34 -10.63 -5.53 6.18
N LEU A 35 -10.77 -4.33 5.62
CA LEU A 35 -9.68 -3.38 5.43
C LEU A 35 -9.52 -2.49 6.66
N THR A 36 -8.29 -2.23 7.09
CA THR A 36 -7.99 -1.19 8.07
C THR A 36 -7.44 0.05 7.36
N ILE A 37 -8.14 1.17 7.53
CA ILE A 37 -7.78 2.45 6.91
C ILE A 37 -7.42 3.46 7.99
N LEU A 38 -6.22 4.03 7.88
CA LEU A 38 -5.74 5.11 8.73
C LEU A 38 -5.85 6.46 8.01
N PHE A 39 -6.71 7.32 8.52
CA PHE A 39 -6.88 8.69 8.07
C PHE A 39 -6.01 9.67 8.87
N ASN A 40 -5.18 10.42 8.16
CA ASN A 40 -4.81 11.78 8.56
C ASN A 40 -6.00 12.70 8.25
N GLU A 41 -6.56 13.37 9.27
CA GLU A 41 -7.81 14.15 9.19
C GLU A 41 -7.88 15.05 7.94
N ILE A 42 -8.99 14.95 7.22
CA ILE A 42 -9.23 15.69 5.98
C ILE A 42 -9.91 17.03 6.32
N VAL A 43 -9.26 18.15 6.01
CA VAL A 43 -9.84 19.51 6.03
C VAL A 43 -10.52 19.84 7.37
N THR A 44 -9.95 19.39 8.50
CA THR A 44 -10.48 19.61 9.87
C THR A 44 -11.95 19.18 10.06
N ARG A 45 -12.43 18.25 9.22
CA ARG A 45 -13.78 17.70 9.27
C ARG A 45 -13.71 16.24 9.74
N PRO A 46 -14.03 15.96 11.00
CA PRO A 46 -14.07 14.59 11.51
C PRO A 46 -14.95 13.70 10.62
N ASN A 47 -14.52 12.48 10.35
CA ASN A 47 -15.22 11.48 9.53
C ASN A 47 -15.37 11.81 8.04
N ALA A 48 -14.75 12.88 7.52
CA ALA A 48 -14.82 13.17 6.09
C ALA A 48 -14.22 12.03 5.25
N GLY A 49 -13.10 11.45 5.70
CA GLY A 49 -12.49 10.27 5.06
C GLY A 49 -13.40 9.05 5.09
N LYS A 50 -14.03 8.78 6.24
CA LYS A 50 -15.01 7.70 6.38
C LYS A 50 -16.16 7.84 5.37
N LEU A 51 -16.75 9.03 5.26
CA LEU A 51 -17.86 9.28 4.33
C LEU A 51 -17.46 9.03 2.87
N LEU A 52 -16.24 9.43 2.48
CA LEU A 52 -15.73 9.19 1.13
C LEU A 52 -15.61 7.69 0.82
N ILE A 53 -15.03 6.91 1.74
CA ILE A 53 -14.87 5.47 1.56
C ILE A 53 -16.21 4.74 1.61
N ASP A 54 -17.09 5.07 2.55
CA ASP A 54 -18.42 4.45 2.63
C ASP A 54 -19.20 4.61 1.31
N ASN A 55 -19.15 5.80 0.69
CA ASN A 55 -19.79 6.04 -0.61
C ASN A 55 -19.13 5.23 -1.73
N ALA A 56 -17.80 5.13 -1.74
CA ALA A 56 -17.08 4.34 -2.74
C ALA A 56 -17.39 2.83 -2.61
N LEU A 57 -17.53 2.33 -1.38
CA LEU A 57 -17.92 0.93 -1.12
C LEU A 57 -19.35 0.64 -1.53
N GLU A 58 -20.28 1.60 -1.36
CA GLU A 58 -21.65 1.44 -1.86
C GLU A 58 -21.67 1.28 -3.40
N ILE A 59 -20.88 2.09 -4.12
CA ILE A 59 -20.73 1.96 -5.57
C ILE A 59 -20.12 0.60 -5.91
N LEU A 60 -19.01 0.22 -5.27
CA LEU A 60 -18.34 -1.06 -5.52
C LEU A 60 -19.28 -2.25 -5.32
N ARG A 61 -20.03 -2.27 -4.21
CA ARG A 61 -21.01 -3.33 -3.94
C ARG A 61 -22.07 -3.39 -5.03
N ASN A 62 -22.59 -2.25 -5.46
CA ASN A 62 -23.62 -2.21 -6.50
C ASN A 62 -23.10 -2.68 -7.88
N GLU A 63 -21.80 -2.51 -8.14
CA GLU A 63 -21.18 -2.92 -9.41
C GLU A 63 -20.65 -4.36 -9.41
N THR A 64 -20.28 -4.90 -8.25
CA THR A 64 -19.52 -6.17 -8.16
C THR A 64 -20.14 -7.21 -7.22
N ASP A 65 -21.15 -6.84 -6.42
CA ASP A 65 -21.71 -7.63 -5.31
C ASP A 65 -20.68 -7.94 -4.19
N ALA A 66 -19.50 -7.32 -4.23
CA ALA A 66 -18.47 -7.50 -3.22
C ALA A 66 -18.85 -6.78 -1.92
N GLU A 67 -18.79 -7.50 -0.80
CA GLU A 67 -18.89 -6.94 0.54
C GLU A 67 -17.49 -6.76 1.14
N VAL A 68 -17.16 -5.51 1.51
CA VAL A 68 -15.89 -5.16 2.15
C VAL A 68 -16.20 -4.40 3.43
N ASN A 69 -15.77 -4.95 4.56
CA ASN A 69 -15.81 -4.28 5.84
C ASN A 69 -14.61 -3.36 6.01
N VAL A 70 -14.79 -2.28 6.77
CA VAL A 70 -13.70 -1.35 7.05
C VAL A 70 -13.61 -0.99 8.52
N ASN A 71 -12.41 -1.11 9.06
CA ASN A 71 -12.01 -0.57 10.34
C ASN A 71 -11.32 0.78 10.12
N TYR A 72 -11.91 1.86 10.64
CA TYR A 72 -11.41 3.22 10.47
C TYR A 72 -10.62 3.66 11.69
N LEU A 73 -9.38 4.10 11.47
CA LEU A 73 -8.56 4.83 12.41
C LEU A 73 -8.45 6.27 11.91
N GLU A 74 -8.67 7.27 12.76
CA GLU A 74 -8.54 8.68 12.37
C GLU A 74 -7.71 9.43 13.43
N PHE A 75 -6.65 10.07 12.97
CA PHE A 75 -5.88 11.00 13.79
C PHE A 75 -6.35 12.42 13.56
N LYS A 76 -6.48 13.17 14.65
CA LYS A 76 -6.56 14.62 14.54
C LYS A 76 -5.27 15.12 13.90
N SER A 77 -5.38 15.95 12.88
CA SER A 77 -4.22 16.49 12.20
C SER A 77 -3.54 17.52 13.11
N ASP A 78 -2.42 17.13 13.71
CA ASP A 78 -1.55 18.01 14.50
C ASP A 78 -0.07 17.75 14.18
N ASN A 79 0.82 18.48 14.86
CA ASN A 79 2.25 18.40 14.59
C ASN A 79 2.87 17.01 14.90
N SER A 80 2.16 16.13 15.60
CA SER A 80 2.61 14.79 15.96
C SER A 80 2.10 13.69 15.01
N THR A 81 1.12 13.99 14.16
CA THR A 81 0.47 13.00 13.29
C THR A 81 1.46 12.25 12.42
N ARG A 82 2.43 12.95 11.79
CA ARG A 82 3.46 12.32 10.97
C ARG A 82 4.24 11.25 11.75
N ASP A 83 4.75 11.60 12.92
CA ASP A 83 5.62 10.73 13.72
C ASP A 83 4.84 9.53 14.27
N GLU A 84 3.55 9.73 14.59
CA GLU A 84 2.66 8.67 15.03
C GLU A 84 2.36 7.66 13.92
N ILE A 85 2.11 8.12 12.68
CA ILE A 85 1.94 7.21 11.54
C ILE A 85 3.23 6.43 11.28
N ILE A 86 4.39 7.09 11.30
CA ILE A 86 5.69 6.39 11.18
C ILE A 86 5.83 5.32 12.26
N ARG A 87 5.49 5.63 13.51
CA ARG A 87 5.54 4.68 14.63
C ARG A 87 4.64 3.48 14.39
N LEU A 88 3.39 3.69 13.96
CA LEU A 88 2.45 2.60 13.69
C LEU A 88 2.92 1.67 12.57
N LEU A 89 3.34 2.24 11.44
CA LEU A 89 3.79 1.46 10.28
C LEU A 89 5.12 0.74 10.57
N SER A 90 6.05 1.39 11.27
CA SER A 90 7.32 0.76 11.68
C SER A 90 7.10 -0.41 12.66
N ASN A 91 6.04 -0.32 13.48
CA ASN A 91 5.63 -1.40 14.38
C ASN A 91 4.78 -2.47 13.68
N GLN A 92 4.61 -2.39 12.36
CA GLN A 92 3.80 -3.34 11.58
C GLN A 92 2.36 -3.47 12.10
N THR A 93 1.80 -2.36 12.58
CA THR A 93 0.36 -2.30 12.87
C THR A 93 -0.38 -2.62 11.56
N PRO A 94 -1.37 -3.54 11.56
CA PRO A 94 -2.02 -3.98 10.33
C PRO A 94 -2.90 -2.85 9.78
N ILE A 95 -2.32 -2.06 8.87
CA ILE A 95 -2.96 -0.94 8.17
C ILE A 95 -2.82 -1.24 6.68
N ASP A 96 -3.94 -1.35 5.98
CA ASP A 96 -3.98 -1.67 4.56
C ASP A 96 -3.90 -0.40 3.71
N ILE A 97 -4.56 0.68 4.17
CA ILE A 97 -4.57 1.97 3.49
C ILE A 97 -4.24 3.07 4.50
N VAL A 98 -3.34 3.96 4.15
CA VAL A 98 -3.00 5.15 4.94
C VAL A 98 -3.11 6.39 4.07
N THR A 99 -3.63 7.46 4.66
CA THR A 99 -3.67 8.76 4.00
C THR A 99 -2.56 9.65 4.53
N LEU A 100 -1.82 10.29 3.62
CA LEU A 100 -0.64 11.08 3.95
C LEU A 100 -0.75 12.46 3.31
N ASP A 101 -0.12 13.45 3.94
CA ASP A 101 0.23 14.68 3.25
C ASP A 101 1.28 14.37 2.17
N GLN A 102 1.12 14.95 0.98
CA GLN A 102 2.04 14.78 -0.13
C GLN A 102 3.50 15.07 0.27
N ILE A 103 3.73 16.06 1.13
CA ILE A 103 5.09 16.45 1.55
C ILE A 103 5.82 15.36 2.35
N TRP A 104 5.08 14.38 2.88
CA TRP A 104 5.63 13.26 3.65
C TRP A 104 5.90 12.02 2.80
N LEU A 105 5.28 11.88 1.62
CA LEU A 105 5.33 10.67 0.81
C LEU A 105 6.76 10.14 0.61
N GLY A 106 7.68 11.03 0.23
CA GLY A 106 9.06 10.65 -0.05
C GLY A 106 9.81 10.10 1.17
N GLU A 107 9.53 10.63 2.37
CA GLU A 107 10.11 10.11 3.62
C GLU A 107 9.60 8.69 3.91
N PHE A 108 8.30 8.47 3.74
CA PHE A 108 7.66 7.19 4.03
C PHE A 108 8.11 6.10 3.04
N ALA A 109 8.17 6.45 1.75
CA ALA A 109 8.70 5.57 0.70
C ALA A 109 10.17 5.22 0.95
N GLN A 110 11.00 6.22 1.28
CA GLN A 110 12.43 5.98 1.59
C GLN A 110 12.64 5.04 2.78
N LYS A 111 11.77 5.10 3.79
CA LYS A 111 11.80 4.21 4.96
C LYS A 111 11.25 2.81 4.69
N GLY A 112 10.73 2.55 3.48
CA GLY A 112 10.10 1.27 3.13
C GLY A 112 8.77 1.03 3.84
N LEU A 113 8.07 2.10 4.24
CA LEU A 113 6.78 2.02 4.95
C LEU A 113 5.58 1.98 4.01
N LEU A 114 5.80 2.17 2.70
CA LEU A 114 4.78 2.16 1.66
C LEU A 114 5.10 1.09 0.63
N THR A 115 4.05 0.43 0.13
CA THR A 115 4.14 -0.51 -0.99
C THR A 115 4.43 0.25 -2.28
N ASP A 116 5.36 -0.26 -3.08
CA ASP A 116 5.56 0.22 -4.45
C ASP A 116 4.40 -0.26 -5.34
N LEU A 117 3.58 0.70 -5.79
CA LEU A 117 2.39 0.49 -6.61
C LEU A 117 2.69 0.50 -8.12
N THR A 118 3.95 0.63 -8.54
CA THR A 118 4.32 0.76 -9.97
C THR A 118 3.80 -0.40 -10.80
N ASN A 119 4.06 -1.64 -10.36
CA ASN A 119 3.59 -2.81 -11.10
C ASN A 119 2.06 -2.94 -11.11
N TYR A 120 1.41 -2.56 -10.01
CA TYR A 120 -0.05 -2.57 -9.91
C TYR A 120 -0.68 -1.60 -10.91
N THR A 121 -0.20 -0.36 -10.92
CA THR A 121 -0.72 0.71 -11.78
C THR A 121 -0.41 0.47 -13.26
N GLU A 122 0.83 0.09 -13.59
CA GLU A 122 1.25 -0.05 -14.99
C GLU A 122 0.77 -1.35 -15.65
N GLN A 123 0.72 -2.46 -14.92
CA GLN A 123 0.50 -3.78 -15.53
C GLN A 123 -0.83 -4.42 -15.12
N GLN A 124 -1.21 -4.33 -13.84
CA GLN A 124 -2.37 -5.07 -13.34
C GLN A 124 -3.68 -4.29 -13.55
N TRP A 125 -3.69 -3.02 -13.17
CA TRP A 125 -4.85 -2.15 -13.30
C TRP A 125 -4.89 -1.48 -14.67
N ASN A 126 -3.74 -1.43 -15.37
CA ASN A 126 -3.57 -0.69 -16.62
C ASN A 126 -4.05 0.77 -16.48
N ARG A 127 -3.67 1.40 -15.37
CA ARG A 127 -3.97 2.78 -14.98
C ARG A 127 -2.67 3.50 -14.66
N ASN A 128 -1.93 3.85 -15.71
CA ASN A 128 -0.64 4.54 -15.63
C ASN A 128 -0.77 6.06 -15.34
N GLY A 129 -2.01 6.50 -15.12
CA GLY A 129 -2.43 7.79 -14.61
C GLY A 129 -2.39 8.95 -15.59
N GLN A 130 -2.08 8.72 -16.86
CA GLN A 130 -2.06 9.76 -17.89
C GLN A 130 -3.45 10.25 -18.29
N GLU A 131 -4.48 9.41 -18.15
CA GLU A 131 -5.85 9.72 -18.60
C GLU A 131 -6.79 10.01 -17.43
N GLU A 132 -6.50 9.46 -16.24
CA GLU A 132 -7.41 9.49 -15.09
C GLU A 132 -7.10 10.60 -14.07
N TRP A 133 -5.85 11.07 -14.00
CA TRP A 133 -5.44 12.12 -13.06
C TRP A 133 -4.86 13.33 -13.77
N TYR A 134 -5.04 14.51 -13.16
CA TYR A 134 -4.23 15.67 -13.51
C TYR A 134 -2.75 15.35 -13.28
N PHE A 135 -1.90 15.82 -14.19
CA PHE A 135 -0.46 15.53 -14.16
C PHE A 135 0.16 15.80 -12.78
N GLN A 136 -0.12 16.94 -12.14
CA GLN A 136 0.46 17.24 -10.82
C GLN A 136 0.02 16.25 -9.74
N ASN A 137 -1.23 15.77 -9.80
CA ASN A 137 -1.77 14.85 -8.81
C ASN A 137 -1.14 13.46 -8.99
N TRP A 138 -0.93 13.03 -10.23
CA TRP A 138 -0.22 11.79 -10.53
C TRP A 138 1.25 11.84 -10.11
N GLU A 139 1.96 12.92 -10.48
CA GLU A 139 3.35 13.11 -10.06
C GLU A 139 3.48 13.24 -8.54
N GLY A 140 2.45 13.77 -7.87
CA GLY A 140 2.41 13.87 -6.42
C GLY A 140 2.42 12.52 -5.69
N GLY A 141 2.06 11.44 -6.37
CA GLY A 141 2.15 10.07 -5.86
C GLY A 141 3.51 9.38 -6.08
N LYS A 142 4.47 10.07 -6.70
CA LYS A 142 5.76 9.47 -7.08
C LYS A 142 6.87 9.76 -6.07
N TYR A 143 7.76 8.78 -5.91
CA TYR A 143 9.05 8.94 -5.26
C TYR A 143 10.11 8.22 -6.08
N GLN A 144 11.13 8.97 -6.53
CA GLN A 144 12.12 8.50 -7.51
C GLN A 144 11.43 7.93 -8.76
N SER A 145 11.70 6.69 -9.13
CA SER A 145 11.09 6.01 -10.28
C SER A 145 9.82 5.22 -9.94
N GLY A 146 9.38 5.24 -8.68
CA GLY A 146 8.25 4.42 -8.22
C GLY A 146 7.00 5.25 -7.87
N ILE A 147 5.85 4.58 -7.87
CA ILE A 147 4.55 5.13 -7.46
C ILE A 147 4.23 4.60 -6.06
N TYR A 148 4.03 5.48 -5.10
CA TYR A 148 3.83 5.13 -3.68
C TYR A 148 2.53 5.68 -3.09
N GLY A 149 1.79 6.47 -3.86
CA GLY A 149 0.50 7.00 -3.45
C GLY A 149 -0.41 7.25 -4.64
N ILE A 150 -1.71 7.19 -4.40
CA ILE A 150 -2.74 7.58 -5.36
C ILE A 150 -3.41 8.84 -4.83
N TRP A 151 -3.48 9.88 -5.65
CA TRP A 151 -4.09 11.15 -5.23
C TRP A 151 -5.60 10.99 -5.06
N ALA A 152 -6.10 11.30 -3.87
CA ALA A 152 -7.49 11.03 -3.51
C ALA A 152 -8.35 12.30 -3.36
N TRP A 153 -7.80 13.44 -2.91
CA TRP A 153 -8.53 14.71 -2.80
C TRP A 153 -7.60 15.91 -2.81
N THR A 154 -8.16 17.08 -3.11
CA THR A 154 -7.56 18.40 -2.91
C THR A 154 -8.53 19.24 -2.06
N ASP A 155 -8.02 20.30 -1.45
CA ASP A 155 -8.80 21.32 -0.72
C ASP A 155 -9.73 22.15 -1.62
#